data_AF-G8X2M3-F1
#
_entry.id   AF-G8X2M3-F1
#
_cell.length_a   1.000
_cell.length_b   1.000
_cell.length_c   1.000
_cell.angle_alpha   90.00
_cell.angle_beta   90.00
_cell.angle_gamma   90.00
#
_symmetry.space_group_name_H-M   'P 1'
#
loop_
_entity.id
_entity.type
_entity.pdbx_description
1 polymer ?
#
loop_
_entity_poly.entity_id
_entity_poly.type
_entity_poly.pdbx_seq_one_letter_code
_entity_poly.pdbx_strand_id
1 'polypeptide(L)'
;MLPSRDYRQAKVKPDHAAQFDRFLEAATEVVVMRYPNANREAYEAADKALLARADRLVAVWDGLSASGRGGTADVVAQAREAGLPVDVIWADGAARARGLTA
;
A
#
# COMPACT_ATOMS: atom_id res chain seq x y z
N MET A 1 -8.08 -3.31 -1.78
CA MET A 1 -7.42 -4.53 -1.28
C MET A 1 -7.07 -4.33 0.19
N LEU A 2 -7.51 -5.22 1.08
CA LEU A 2 -7.14 -5.21 2.50
C LEU A 2 -6.32 -6.47 2.84
N PRO A 3 -5.16 -6.34 3.52
CA PRO A 3 -4.30 -7.48 3.88
C PRO A 3 -4.97 -8.54 4.75
N SER A 4 -5.89 -8.16 5.63
CA SER A 4 -6.49 -9.07 6.60
C SER A 4 -7.87 -8.62 7.02
N ARG A 5 -8.61 -9.53 7.66
CA ARG A 5 -9.96 -9.27 8.18
C ARG A 5 -9.96 -8.30 9.36
N ASP A 6 -8.93 -8.35 10.21
CA ASP A 6 -8.78 -7.46 11.37
C ASP A 6 -8.18 -6.09 11.01
N TYR A 7 -7.81 -5.84 9.74
CA TYR A 7 -6.96 -4.71 9.37
C TYR A 7 -7.48 -3.37 9.90
N ARG A 8 -8.80 -3.17 9.77
CA ARG A 8 -9.47 -1.97 10.27
C ARG A 8 -9.15 -1.75 11.76
N GLN A 9 -9.33 -2.78 12.58
CA GLN A 9 -9.19 -2.71 14.03
C GLN A 9 -7.72 -2.70 14.47
N ALA A 10 -6.88 -3.48 13.79
CA ALA A 10 -5.50 -3.73 14.20
C ALA A 10 -4.48 -2.71 13.67
N LYS A 11 -4.75 -2.06 12.52
CA LYS A 11 -3.77 -1.21 11.82
C LYS A 11 -4.19 0.24 11.64
N VAL A 12 -5.51 0.55 11.67
CA VAL A 12 -5.99 1.92 11.49
C VAL A 12 -6.12 2.61 12.84
N LYS A 13 -5.32 3.65 13.07
CA LYS A 13 -5.37 4.46 14.29
C LYS A 13 -6.75 5.14 14.45
N PRO A 14 -7.20 5.41 15.70
CA PRO A 14 -8.48 6.09 15.94
C PRO A 14 -8.65 7.40 15.18
N ASP A 15 -7.61 8.22 15.04
CA ASP A 15 -7.72 9.52 14.34
C ASP A 15 -7.90 9.38 12.82
N HIS A 16 -7.58 8.21 12.25
CA HIS A 16 -7.78 7.91 10.84
C HIS A 16 -9.05 7.07 10.59
N ALA A 17 -9.78 6.76 11.65
CA ALA A 17 -10.94 5.87 11.64
C ALA A 17 -12.00 6.28 10.62
N ALA A 18 -12.55 7.47 10.82
CA ALA A 18 -13.63 7.99 10.01
C ALA A 18 -13.22 8.14 8.55
N GLN A 19 -11.96 8.48 8.27
CA GLN A 19 -11.47 8.59 6.90
C GLN A 19 -11.36 7.22 6.22
N PHE A 20 -10.83 6.22 6.94
CA PHE A 20 -10.75 4.86 6.42
C PHE A 20 -12.14 4.29 6.11
N ASP A 21 -13.10 4.45 7.02
CA ASP A 21 -14.47 3.93 6.84
C ASP A 21 -15.17 4.61 5.65
N ARG A 22 -15.00 5.94 5.49
CA ARG A 22 -15.50 6.65 4.29
C ARG A 22 -14.90 6.11 2.99
N PHE A 23 -13.63 5.74 2.97
CA PHE A 23 -13.02 5.15 1.77
C PHE A 23 -13.55 3.74 1.48
N LEU A 24 -13.88 2.95 2.51
CA LEU A 24 -14.52 1.65 2.30
C LEU A 24 -15.94 1.80 1.75
N GLU A 25 -16.72 2.75 2.26
CA GLU A 25 -18.08 3.03 1.78
C GLU A 25 -18.10 3.54 0.34
N ALA A 26 -17.11 4.36 -0.04
CA ALA A 26 -16.99 4.91 -1.38
C ALA A 26 -16.38 3.95 -2.42
N ALA A 27 -15.78 2.83 -1.98
CA ALA A 27 -15.11 1.89 -2.87
C ALA A 27 -16.12 1.03 -3.65
N THR A 28 -15.93 0.94 -4.97
CA THR A 28 -16.73 0.04 -5.83
C THR A 28 -16.55 -1.43 -5.45
N GLU A 29 -15.33 -1.82 -5.05
CA GLU A 29 -15.01 -3.18 -4.61
C GLU A 29 -14.02 -3.14 -3.45
N VAL A 30 -14.32 -3.90 -2.39
CA VAL A 30 -13.38 -4.15 -1.29
C VAL A 30 -13.05 -5.64 -1.27
N VAL A 31 -11.85 -5.98 -1.72
CA VAL A 31 -11.32 -7.34 -1.61
C VAL A 31 -10.49 -7.45 -0.33
N VAL A 32 -10.87 -8.38 0.55
CA VAL A 32 -10.17 -8.67 1.81
C VAL A 32 -9.48 -10.02 1.70
N MET A 33 -8.16 -10.07 1.92
CA MET A 33 -7.44 -11.34 1.88
C MET A 33 -7.88 -12.27 3.02
N ARG A 34 -7.67 -13.57 2.84
CA ARG A 34 -8.13 -14.62 3.79
C ARG A 34 -7.39 -14.66 5.13
N TYR A 35 -6.42 -13.78 5.35
CA TYR A 35 -5.61 -13.77 6.55
C TYR A 35 -6.39 -13.17 7.73
N PRO A 36 -6.33 -13.79 8.93
CA PRO A 36 -6.99 -13.24 10.10
C PRO A 36 -6.32 -11.94 10.55
N ASN A 37 -4.99 -11.89 10.51
CA ASN A 37 -4.16 -10.81 11.06
C ASN A 37 -3.29 -10.16 9.98
N ALA A 38 -3.03 -8.85 10.12
CA ALA A 38 -2.16 -8.08 9.23
C ALA A 38 -0.66 -8.35 9.50
N ASN A 39 -0.23 -9.55 9.14
CA ASN A 39 1.17 -9.98 9.12
C ASN A 39 1.81 -9.76 7.75
N ARG A 40 3.06 -10.18 7.59
CA ARG A 40 3.81 -9.96 6.35
C ARG A 40 3.17 -10.65 5.14
N GLU A 41 2.77 -11.91 5.31
CA GLU A 41 2.18 -12.73 4.25
C GLU A 41 0.85 -12.14 3.77
N ALA A 42 0.09 -11.53 4.68
CA ALA A 42 -1.13 -10.79 4.38
C ALA A 42 -0.88 -9.59 3.46
N TYR A 43 0.17 -8.80 3.73
CA TYR A 43 0.56 -7.67 2.87
C TYR A 43 1.05 -8.16 1.50
N GLU A 44 1.94 -9.15 1.47
CA GLU A 44 2.45 -9.71 0.20
C GLU A 44 1.32 -10.29 -0.67
N ALA A 45 0.31 -10.93 -0.06
CA ALA A 45 -0.86 -11.41 -0.77
C ALA A 45 -1.74 -10.27 -1.32
N ALA A 46 -1.92 -9.20 -0.55
CA ALA A 46 -2.67 -8.03 -0.99
C ALA A 46 -1.98 -7.30 -2.14
N ASP A 47 -0.64 -7.15 -2.08
CA ASP A 47 0.15 -6.53 -3.15
C ASP A 47 0.08 -7.37 -4.43
N LYS A 48 0.21 -8.69 -4.34
CA LYS A 48 0.05 -9.58 -5.51
C LYS A 48 -1.35 -9.50 -6.11
N ALA A 49 -2.38 -9.48 -5.27
CA ALA A 49 -3.77 -9.35 -5.73
C ALA A 49 -4.02 -7.98 -6.38
N LEU A 50 -3.41 -6.92 -5.85
CA LEU A 50 -3.44 -5.58 -6.43
C LEU A 50 -2.79 -5.57 -7.82
N LEU A 51 -1.56 -6.04 -7.92
CA LEU A 51 -0.80 -6.03 -9.17
C LEU A 51 -1.41 -6.93 -10.25
N ALA A 52 -1.95 -8.10 -9.88
CA ALA A 52 -2.61 -9.01 -10.82
C ALA A 52 -3.89 -8.43 -11.46
N ARG A 53 -4.47 -7.37 -10.88
CA ARG A 53 -5.68 -6.70 -11.38
C ARG A 53 -5.40 -5.30 -11.96
N ALA A 54 -4.15 -4.85 -11.94
CA ALA A 54 -3.77 -3.53 -12.39
C ALA A 54 -3.21 -3.60 -13.82
N ASP A 55 -3.56 -2.63 -14.65
CA ASP A 55 -2.94 -2.45 -15.97
C ASP A 55 -1.69 -1.55 -15.90
N ARG A 56 -1.53 -0.80 -14.81
CA ARG A 56 -0.45 0.16 -14.57
C ARG A 56 -0.31 0.43 -13.07
N LEU A 57 0.93 0.60 -12.60
CA LEU A 57 1.23 1.08 -11.25
C LEU A 57 1.68 2.53 -11.29
N VAL A 58 1.05 3.39 -10.49
CA VAL A 58 1.53 4.76 -10.22
C VAL A 58 2.02 4.82 -8.78
N ALA A 59 3.30 5.12 -8.59
CA ALA A 59 3.95 5.14 -7.28
C ALA A 59 4.43 6.56 -6.93
N VAL A 60 3.91 7.12 -5.84
CA VAL A 60 4.48 8.35 -5.25
C VAL A 60 5.64 7.94 -4.34
N TRP A 61 6.86 7.99 -4.85
CA TRP A 61 8.01 7.34 -4.23
C TRP A 61 9.32 8.02 -4.63
N ASP A 62 10.22 8.21 -3.65
CA ASP A 62 11.52 8.87 -3.80
C ASP A 62 12.58 8.05 -4.56
N GLY A 63 12.22 6.88 -5.10
CA GLY A 63 13.14 6.03 -5.86
C GLY A 63 14.16 5.27 -5.00
N LEU A 64 14.18 5.50 -3.69
CA LEU A 64 15.15 4.89 -2.79
C LEU A 64 14.73 3.48 -2.39
N SER A 65 15.71 2.57 -2.35
CA SER A 65 15.54 1.22 -1.79
C SER A 65 14.91 1.31 -0.41
N ALA A 66 14.01 0.38 -0.11
CA ALA A 66 13.35 0.38 1.18
C ALA A 66 14.37 0.20 2.31
N SER A 67 14.16 0.89 3.44
CA SER A 67 14.95 0.71 4.67
C SER A 67 14.64 -0.63 5.39
N GLY A 68 13.95 -1.55 4.71
CA GLY A 68 13.51 -2.87 5.17
C GLY A 68 12.60 -3.55 4.13
N ARG A 69 12.27 -4.83 4.29
CA ARG A 69 11.29 -5.54 3.43
C ARG A 69 9.85 -5.18 3.81
N GLY A 70 8.98 -4.98 2.83
CA GLY A 70 7.55 -4.69 2.98
C GLY A 70 7.15 -3.23 2.70
N GLY A 71 7.77 -2.57 1.72
CA GLY A 71 7.50 -1.16 1.40
C GLY A 71 7.24 -0.89 -0.08
N THR A 72 7.03 0.39 -0.44
CA THR A 72 6.72 0.82 -1.81
C THR A 72 7.75 0.35 -2.85
N ALA A 73 9.03 0.29 -2.47
CA ALA A 73 10.08 -0.21 -3.36
C ALA A 73 9.86 -1.68 -3.78
N ASP A 74 9.36 -2.53 -2.88
CA ASP A 74 9.11 -3.94 -3.16
C ASP A 74 7.92 -4.14 -4.09
N VAL A 75 6.87 -3.33 -3.94
CA VAL A 75 5.70 -3.35 -4.84
C VAL A 75 6.09 -2.86 -6.23
N VAL A 76 6.91 -1.81 -6.31
CA VAL A 76 7.46 -1.30 -7.57
C VAL A 76 8.32 -2.35 -8.27
N ALA A 77 9.18 -3.06 -7.52
CA ALA A 77 9.99 -4.15 -8.07
C ALA A 77 9.11 -5.27 -8.62
N GLN A 78 8.14 -5.75 -7.83
CA GLN A 78 7.19 -6.80 -8.25
C GLN A 78 6.38 -6.41 -9.49
N ALA A 79 5.94 -5.15 -9.58
CA ALA A 79 5.21 -4.66 -10.75
C ALA A 79 6.07 -4.69 -12.02
N ARG A 80 7.32 -4.23 -11.92
CA ARG A 80 8.28 -4.27 -13.03
C ARG A 80 8.61 -5.69 -13.46
N GLU A 81 8.82 -6.61 -12.52
CA GLU A 81 9.04 -8.03 -12.79
C GLU A 81 7.84 -8.68 -13.50
N ALA A 82 6.62 -8.28 -13.14
CA ALA A 82 5.40 -8.72 -13.79
C ALA A 82 5.13 -8.03 -15.15
N GLY A 83 6.02 -7.14 -15.60
CA GLY A 83 5.88 -6.42 -16.87
C GLY A 83 4.83 -5.31 -16.86
N LEU A 84 4.33 -4.90 -15.69
CA LEU A 84 3.41 -3.78 -15.60
C LEU A 84 4.15 -2.46 -15.86
N PRO A 85 3.58 -1.54 -16.67
CA PRO A 85 4.04 -0.16 -16.72
C PRO A 85 4.03 0.47 -15.33
N VAL A 86 5.16 1.06 -14.92
CA VAL A 86 5.29 1.76 -13.64
C VAL A 86 5.68 3.21 -13.86
N ASP A 87 4.82 4.13 -13.42
CA ASP A 87 5.14 5.56 -13.33
C ASP A 87 5.52 5.91 -11.90
N VAL A 88 6.67 6.55 -11.72
CA VAL A 88 7.10 7.07 -10.43
C VAL A 88 6.90 8.59 -10.43
N ILE A 89 6.17 9.09 -9.44
CA ILE A 89 5.90 10.51 -9.24
C ILE A 89 6.68 10.96 -8.00
N TRP A 90 7.74 11.73 -8.23
CA TRP A 90 8.49 12.41 -7.19
C TRP A 90 8.98 13.75 -7.73
N ALA A 91 8.46 14.85 -7.19
CA ALA A 91 8.79 16.18 -7.69
C ALA A 91 10.22 16.57 -7.32
N ASP A 92 10.87 17.38 -8.16
CA ASP A 92 12.16 17.96 -7.83
C ASP A 92 12.06 18.78 -6.54
N GLY A 93 13.02 18.56 -5.63
CA GLY A 93 13.01 19.17 -4.31
C GLY A 93 12.03 18.55 -3.30
N ALA A 94 11.25 17.53 -3.69
CA ALA A 94 10.45 16.78 -2.73
C ALA A 94 11.35 16.01 -1.76
N ALA A 95 10.97 16.08 -0.48
CA ALA A 95 11.63 15.36 0.60
C ALA A 95 10.58 14.63 1.43
N ARG A 96 10.97 13.50 2.02
CA ARG A 96 10.15 12.88 3.05
C ARG A 96 10.05 13.86 4.23
N ALA A 97 8.83 14.16 4.67
CA ALA A 97 8.65 14.88 5.91
C ALA A 97 9.32 14.06 7.02
N ARG A 98 10.34 14.64 7.67
CA ARG A 98 10.76 14.14 8.99
C ARG A 98 9.57 14.38 9.91
N GLY A 99 9.12 13.32 10.59
CA GLY A 99 8.02 13.45 11.53
C GLY A 99 8.29 14.63 12.47
N LEU A 100 7.34 15.55 12.55
CA LEU A 100 7.30 16.54 13.62
C LEU A 100 7.20 15.73 14.92
N THR A 101 8.33 15.48 15.57
CA THR A 101 8.37 15.21 17.00
C THR A 101 7.99 16.52 17.68
N ALA A 102 6.72 16.66 18.01
CA ALA A 102 6.20 17.55 19.03
C ALA A 102 5.65 16.68 20.16
#